data_AF-A0A229VW67-F1
#
_entry.id   AF-A0A229VW67-F1
#
_cell.length_a   1.000
_cell.length_b   1.000
_cell.length_c   1.000
_cell.angle_alpha   90.00
_cell.angle_beta   90.00
_cell.angle_gamma   90.00
#
_symmetry.space_group_name_H-M   'P 1'
#
loop_
_entity.id
_entity.type
_entity.pdbx_description
1 polymer ?
#
loop_
_entity_poly.entity_id
_entity_poly.type
_entity_poly.pdbx_seq_one_letter_code
_entity_poly.pdbx_strand_id
1 'polypeptide(L)'
;TKDHGPLPSTTNQLEGGVNAVVKRTLGHHRGLSEAHMKRCCEWTVYMLTAGPDPMSFVTPEHWRTTGGEPIENGDSIPGTVTAVQLPATGVDAYENGFGVRKGWAGRSK
;
A
#
# COMPACT_ATOMS: atom_id res chain seq x y z
N THR A 1 4.51 14.78 -40.60
CA THR A 1 5.43 13.98 -39.75
C THR A 1 6.17 14.97 -38.88
N LYS A 2 6.02 14.91 -37.55
CA LYS A 2 6.69 15.86 -36.66
C LYS A 2 8.15 15.42 -36.54
N ASP A 3 9.06 16.23 -37.08
CA ASP A 3 10.49 16.01 -36.94
C ASP A 3 10.86 16.14 -35.46
N HIS A 4 11.25 15.02 -34.85
CA HIS A 4 11.85 15.02 -33.53
C HIS A 4 13.29 15.49 -33.70
N GLY A 5 13.53 16.77 -33.38
CA GLY A 5 14.87 17.33 -33.31
C GLY A 5 15.78 16.51 -32.37
N PRO A 6 17.10 16.75 -32.39
CA PRO A 6 18.07 15.97 -31.63
C PRO A 6 17.64 15.84 -30.17
N LEU A 7 17.61 14.60 -29.66
CA LEU A 7 17.30 14.36 -28.26
C LEU A 7 18.27 15.16 -27.39
N PRO A 8 17.79 15.95 -26.42
CA PRO A 8 18.66 16.70 -25.55
C PRO A 8 19.59 15.75 -24.78
N SER A 9 20.87 16.09 -24.71
CA SER A 9 21.91 15.31 -24.00
C SER A 9 21.63 15.16 -22.49
N THR A 10 20.71 15.96 -21.95
CA THR A 10 20.41 15.96 -20.53
C THR A 10 19.39 14.88 -20.17
N THR A 11 19.75 14.03 -19.20
CA THR A 11 18.85 13.03 -18.61
C THR A 11 17.80 13.64 -17.68
N ASN A 12 17.72 14.97 -17.54
CA ASN A 12 16.76 15.66 -16.67
C ASN A 12 15.30 15.24 -16.90
N GLN A 13 14.92 14.94 -18.15
CA GLN A 13 13.56 14.45 -18.45
C GLN A 13 13.34 13.00 -17.98
N LEU A 14 14.39 12.17 -17.98
CA LEU A 14 14.33 10.81 -17.46
C LEU A 14 14.38 10.81 -15.93
N GLU A 15 15.29 11.58 -15.34
CA GLU A 15 15.52 11.69 -13.90
C GLU A 15 14.39 12.42 -13.16
N GLY A 16 13.84 13.48 -13.76
CA GLY A 16 12.67 14.21 -13.25
C GLY A 16 11.34 13.60 -13.67
N GLY A 17 11.34 12.74 -14.69
CA GLY A 17 10.16 12.04 -15.19
C GLY A 17 10.08 10.61 -14.66
N VAL A 18 10.30 9.63 -15.54
CA VAL A 18 10.09 8.20 -15.25
C VAL A 18 10.86 7.72 -14.01
N ASN A 19 12.13 8.09 -13.86
CA ASN A 19 12.95 7.65 -12.72
C ASN A 19 12.46 8.24 -11.39
N ALA A 20 11.93 9.48 -11.38
CA ALA A 20 11.33 10.05 -10.17
C ALA A 20 10.10 9.26 -9.72
N VAL A 21 9.26 8.83 -10.66
CA VAL A 21 8.08 8.01 -10.37
C VAL A 21 8.50 6.62 -9.85
N VAL A 22 9.47 5.97 -10.50
CA VAL A 22 9.99 4.66 -10.05
C VAL A 22 10.62 4.74 -8.66
N LYS A 23 11.45 5.77 -8.39
CA LYS A 23 12.04 6.00 -7.07
C LYS A 23 10.98 6.20 -5.99
N ARG A 24 9.89 6.92 -6.31
CA ARG A 24 8.75 7.10 -5.39
C ARG A 24 8.02 5.79 -5.13
N THR A 25 7.73 5.01 -6.17
CA THR A 25 7.12 3.68 -6.04
C THR A 25 7.95 2.77 -5.13
N LEU A 26 9.27 2.71 -5.35
CA LEU A 26 10.18 1.94 -4.49
C LEU A 26 10.19 2.45 -3.05
N GLY A 27 10.08 3.76 -2.85
CA GLY A 27 9.94 4.36 -1.52
C GLY A 27 8.69 3.90 -0.79
N HIS A 28 7.53 3.85 -1.46
CA HIS A 28 6.26 3.41 -0.87
C HIS A 28 6.24 1.90 -0.54
N HIS A 29 6.95 1.09 -1.31
CA HIS A 29 6.99 -0.37 -1.14
C HIS A 29 8.26 -0.87 -0.44
N ARG A 30 9.02 0.03 0.20
CA ARG A 30 10.28 -0.30 0.88
C ARG A 30 10.03 -1.31 2.00
N GLY A 31 10.84 -2.36 2.05
CA GLY A 31 10.78 -3.41 3.09
C GLY A 31 9.91 -4.62 2.71
N LEU A 32 9.26 -4.59 1.54
CA LEU A 32 8.65 -5.77 0.94
C LEU A 32 9.69 -6.64 0.22
N SER A 33 9.28 -7.81 -0.23
CA SER A 33 10.18 -8.72 -0.95
C SER A 33 10.75 -8.06 -2.22
N GLU A 34 11.95 -8.46 -2.59
CA GLU A 34 12.59 -7.96 -3.82
C GLU A 34 11.70 -8.23 -5.06
N ALA A 35 11.07 -9.40 -5.11
CA ALA A 35 10.14 -9.76 -6.17
C ALA A 35 8.94 -8.80 -6.25
N HIS A 36 8.37 -8.43 -5.10
CA HIS A 36 7.28 -7.46 -5.02
C HIS A 36 7.73 -6.08 -5.51
N MET A 37 8.87 -5.59 -5.02
CA MET A 37 9.39 -4.27 -5.40
C MET A 37 9.69 -4.19 -6.90
N LYS A 38 10.29 -5.25 -7.49
CA LYS A 38 10.50 -5.36 -8.94
C LYS A 38 9.17 -5.30 -9.70
N ARG A 39 8.17 -6.07 -9.25
CA ARG A 39 6.86 -6.08 -9.90
C ARG A 39 6.19 -4.70 -9.87
N CYS A 40 6.29 -3.97 -8.77
CA CYS A 40 5.80 -2.59 -8.66
C CYS A 40 6.51 -1.63 -9.63
N CYS A 41 7.83 -1.75 -9.81
CA CYS A 41 8.56 -0.96 -10.79
C CYS A 41 8.09 -1.24 -12.21
N GLU A 42 7.99 -2.53 -12.56
CA GLU A 42 7.55 -2.96 -13.89
C GLU A 42 6.12 -2.49 -14.18
N TRP A 43 5.22 -2.59 -13.18
CA TRP A 43 3.86 -2.05 -13.27
C TRP A 43 3.85 -0.53 -13.47
N THR A 44 4.70 0.20 -12.73
CA THR A 44 4.80 1.65 -12.85
C THR A 44 5.21 2.07 -14.26
N VAL A 45 6.25 1.42 -14.80
CA VAL A 45 6.73 1.72 -16.17
C VAL A 45 5.69 1.32 -17.21
N TYR A 46 5.03 0.17 -17.03
CA TYR A 46 3.94 -0.28 -17.90
C TYR A 46 2.81 0.76 -18.00
N MET A 47 2.35 1.29 -16.87
CA MET A 47 1.27 2.28 -16.82
C MET A 47 1.65 3.64 -17.44
N LEU A 48 2.94 3.92 -17.61
CA LEU A 48 3.44 5.14 -18.26
C LEU A 48 3.60 5.00 -19.79
N THR A 49 3.35 3.82 -20.35
CA THR A 49 3.38 3.61 -21.80
C THR A 49 2.21 4.34 -22.49
N ALA A 50 2.27 4.49 -23.82
CA ALA A 50 1.27 5.27 -24.56
C ALA A 50 -0.16 4.67 -24.55
N GLY A 51 -0.30 3.39 -24.20
CA GLY A 51 -1.58 2.69 -24.19
C GLY A 51 -1.52 1.43 -23.33
N PRO A 52 -1.41 1.56 -22.00
CA PRO A 52 -1.49 0.41 -21.11
C PRO A 52 -2.89 -0.21 -21.19
N ASP A 53 -2.96 -1.52 -21.26
CA ASP A 53 -4.18 -2.33 -21.16
C ASP A 53 -4.11 -3.22 -19.91
N PRO A 54 -4.26 -2.64 -18.71
CA PRO A 54 -4.16 -3.39 -17.47
C PRO A 54 -5.20 -4.52 -17.35
N MET A 55 -6.33 -4.38 -18.05
CA MET A 55 -7.42 -5.36 -18.04
C MET A 55 -7.05 -6.64 -18.80
N SER A 56 -6.14 -6.57 -19.77
CA SER A 56 -5.64 -7.76 -20.48
C SER A 56 -5.00 -8.81 -19.55
N PHE A 57 -4.47 -8.38 -18.39
CA PHE A 57 -3.90 -9.30 -17.40
C PHE A 57 -4.95 -10.00 -16.54
N VAL A 58 -6.18 -9.48 -16.50
CA VAL A 58 -7.25 -10.00 -15.67
C VAL A 58 -8.02 -11.08 -16.43
N THR A 59 -7.67 -12.35 -16.17
CA THR A 59 -8.43 -13.49 -16.70
C THR A 59 -9.70 -13.76 -15.87
N PRO A 60 -10.72 -14.46 -16.42
CA PRO A 60 -11.91 -14.86 -15.68
C PRO A 60 -11.62 -15.61 -14.37
N GLU A 61 -10.51 -16.35 -14.30
CA GLU A 61 -10.03 -17.04 -13.10
C GLU A 61 -9.77 -16.08 -11.94
N HIS A 62 -9.30 -14.85 -12.20
CA HIS A 62 -9.03 -13.86 -11.16
C HIS A 62 -10.31 -13.31 -10.53
N TRP A 63 -11.44 -13.41 -11.24
CA TRP A 63 -12.77 -13.04 -10.74
C TRP A 63 -13.47 -14.18 -10.01
N ARG A 64 -12.99 -15.42 -10.18
CA ARG A 64 -13.40 -16.49 -9.28
C ARG A 64 -12.88 -16.05 -7.93
N THR A 65 -13.80 -15.70 -7.04
CA THR A 65 -13.49 -15.59 -5.62
C THR A 65 -12.65 -16.82 -5.33
N THR A 66 -11.43 -16.66 -4.83
CA THR A 66 -10.88 -17.70 -3.99
C THR A 66 -11.93 -17.82 -2.90
N GLY A 67 -12.87 -18.74 -3.07
CA GLY A 67 -13.66 -19.25 -1.99
C GLY A 67 -12.57 -19.74 -1.05
N GLY A 68 -12.20 -18.88 -0.10
CA GLY A 68 -11.67 -19.39 1.13
C GLY A 68 -12.69 -20.43 1.51
N GLU A 69 -12.24 -21.68 1.61
CA GLU A 69 -12.93 -22.68 2.41
C GLU A 69 -13.59 -21.91 3.56
N PRO A 70 -14.93 -21.99 3.75
CA PRO A 70 -15.51 -21.48 4.97
C PRO A 70 -14.65 -22.10 6.05
N ILE A 71 -13.94 -21.28 6.81
CA ILE A 71 -13.25 -21.75 8.00
C ILE A 71 -14.37 -22.46 8.75
N GLU A 72 -14.28 -23.78 8.79
CA GLU A 72 -15.24 -24.62 9.49
C GLU A 72 -15.43 -23.96 10.84
N ASN A 73 -16.69 -23.72 11.21
CA ASN A 73 -17.04 -23.01 12.43
C ASN A 73 -16.55 -23.83 13.64
N GLY A 74 -15.26 -23.73 13.96
CA GLY A 74 -14.72 -23.95 15.27
C GLY A 74 -14.93 -22.64 16.02
N ASP A 75 -16.05 -22.57 16.72
CA ASP A 75 -16.43 -21.61 17.76
C ASP A 75 -15.86 -20.19 17.64
N SER A 76 -16.75 -19.23 17.39
CA SER A 76 -16.43 -17.80 17.41
C SER A 76 -15.65 -17.41 18.67
N ILE A 77 -14.34 -17.20 18.53
CA ILE A 77 -13.52 -16.54 19.53
C ILE A 77 -13.81 -15.03 19.39
N PRO A 78 -14.30 -14.34 20.45
CA PRO A 78 -14.51 -12.91 20.40
C PRO A 78 -13.14 -12.22 20.37
N GLY A 79 -12.67 -11.81 19.19
CA GLY A 79 -11.34 -11.22 19.09
C GLY A 79 -10.89 -10.72 17.72
N THR A 80 -11.76 -10.68 16.69
CA THR A 80 -11.38 -10.10 15.39
C THR A 80 -11.55 -8.58 15.40
N VAL A 81 -10.71 -7.92 16.19
CA VAL A 81 -10.32 -6.54 15.97
C VAL A 81 -8.79 -6.55 15.85
N THR A 82 -8.31 -5.99 14.74
CA THR A 82 -6.96 -5.48 14.50
C THR A 82 -5.96 -5.81 15.60
N ALA A 83 -4.95 -6.64 15.32
CA ALA A 83 -3.83 -6.94 16.20
C ALA A 83 -2.96 -5.68 16.45
N VAL A 84 -3.53 -4.71 17.16
CA VAL A 84 -2.83 -3.60 17.83
C VAL A 84 -2.63 -4.09 19.25
N GLN A 85 -1.41 -4.58 19.51
CA GLN A 85 -0.82 -4.82 20.82
C GLN A 85 -1.76 -5.37 21.90
N LEU A 86 -1.94 -6.69 21.90
CA LEU A 86 -2.36 -7.35 23.15
C LEU A 86 -1.16 -7.36 24.13
N PRO A 87 -1.36 -6.99 25.40
CA PRO A 87 -0.32 -7.11 26.42
C PRO A 87 0.16 -8.55 26.54
N ALA A 88 1.46 -8.74 26.77
CA ALA A 88 2.00 -10.06 27.09
C ALA A 88 1.33 -10.59 28.37
N THR A 89 1.04 -11.89 28.39
CA THR A 89 0.43 -12.58 29.55
C THR A 89 1.22 -12.30 30.83
N GLY A 90 0.55 -11.71 31.82
CA GLY A 90 1.14 -11.32 33.11
C GLY A 90 1.54 -9.85 33.22
N VAL A 91 1.41 -9.06 32.15
CA VAL A 91 1.62 -7.60 32.18
C VAL A 91 0.27 -6.91 32.27
N ASP A 92 -0.01 -6.29 33.42
CA ASP A 92 -1.09 -5.32 33.53
C ASP A 92 -0.67 -4.04 32.80
N ALA A 93 -1.02 -3.93 31.51
CA ALA A 93 -0.76 -2.76 30.70
C ALA A 93 -1.72 -1.58 31.00
N TYR A 94 -2.61 -1.73 31.99
CA TYR A 94 -3.44 -0.64 32.45
C TYR A 94 -2.63 0.28 33.38
N GLU A 95 -1.72 1.07 32.80
CA GLU A 95 -1.25 2.26 33.52
C GLU A 95 -2.42 3.24 33.63
N ASN A 96 -2.67 3.71 34.86
CA ASN A 96 -3.69 4.72 35.23
C ASN A 96 -3.55 6.08 34.51
N GLY A 97 -2.71 6.19 33.47
CA GLY A 97 -2.43 7.39 32.68
C GLY A 97 -3.03 7.41 31.27
N PHE A 98 -3.55 6.29 30.74
CA PHE A 98 -4.07 6.20 29.36
C PHE A 98 -5.57 6.52 29.19
N GLY A 99 -6.25 6.97 30.24
CA GLY A 99 -7.63 7.45 30.14
C GLY A 99 -7.70 8.77 29.36
N VAL A 100 -8.66 8.88 28.44
CA VAL A 100 -9.04 10.16 27.80
C VAL A 100 -9.38 11.15 28.91
N ARG A 101 -8.51 12.15 29.14
CA ARG A 101 -8.82 13.24 30.05
C ARG A 101 -10.00 14.02 29.47
N LYS A 102 -11.09 14.13 30.21
CA LYS A 102 -12.15 15.10 29.90
C LYS A 102 -11.50 16.49 29.94
N GLY A 103 -11.28 17.07 28.77
CA GLY A 103 -10.88 18.47 28.64
C GLY A 103 -11.93 19.40 29.24
N TRP A 104 -11.47 20.56 29.69
CA TRP A 104 -12.31 21.61 30.30
C TRP A 104 -13.38 22.11 29.32
N ALA A 105 -14.65 22.01 29.70
CA ALA A 105 -15.78 22.57 28.96
C ALA A 105 -16.04 24.02 29.41
N GLY A 106 -15.14 24.95 29.05
CA GLY A 106 -15.41 26.38 29.17
C GLY A 106 -16.10 26.89 27.92
N ARG A 107 -17.38 27.31 28.03
CA ARG A 107 -18.03 28.14 26.99
C ARG A 107 -17.93 29.63 27.36
N SER A 108 -17.76 30.42 26.31
CA SER A 108 -17.79 31.88 26.18
C SER A 108 -18.82 32.63 27.04
N LYS A 109 -18.44 33.76 27.66
CA LYS A 109 -18.46 35.12 27.10
C LYS A 109 -17.61 36.04 27.98
#